data_AF-A0ABD1G5D9-F1
#
_entry.id   AF-A0ABD1G5D9-F1
#
_cell.length_a   1.000
_cell.length_b   1.000
_cell.length_c   1.000
_cell.angle_alpha   90.00
_cell.angle_beta   90.00
_cell.angle_gamma   90.00
#
_symmetry.space_group_name_H-M   'P 1'
#
loop_
_entity.id
_entity.type
_entity.pdbx_description
1 polymer ?
#
loop_
_entity_poly.entity_id
_entity_poly.type
_entity_poly.pdbx_seq_one_letter_code
_entity_poly.pdbx_strand_id
1 'polypeptide(L)'
;MTWPCNSDGNHHFASLSFSRKPKESPTLAKSSKSHLSIFSSPPKSPQNPPDFSELPYDVLARIAAPFALPSLKTASLVCRAWRDALKPLREAMVFLKWGKRYKNGRGGVKANSKKALDCFLKGAARGSTLAMVDAGSIYWGMGKKEEGIAWYRLAAELGDHTGQCNLAICYFQAYPSKTREAIGWLYQASFAGHVRAQYQLALCLHQGRGLEQSLPEAARWYLRAAEGGYVHAMYNTSLCYLMGEAGEIAAAQVKNVILQQLSAT
;
A
#
# COMPACT_ATOMS: atom_id res chain seq x y z
N MET A 1 -17.30 -5.78 35.49
CA MET A 1 -18.42 -6.60 34.98
C MET A 1 -17.86 -7.54 33.93
N THR A 2 -17.89 -8.82 34.28
CA THR A 2 -17.18 -9.96 33.71
C THR A 2 -17.93 -10.55 32.51
N TRP A 3 -17.20 -10.87 31.43
CA TRP A 3 -17.70 -11.75 30.37
C TRP A 3 -17.42 -13.22 30.75
N PRO A 4 -18.32 -14.18 30.48
CA PRO A 4 -18.19 -15.54 30.99
C PRO A 4 -17.25 -16.40 30.14
N CYS A 5 -16.35 -17.09 30.83
CA CYS A 5 -15.77 -18.36 30.39
C CYS A 5 -16.83 -19.46 30.53
N ASN A 6 -16.84 -20.42 29.62
CA ASN A 6 -17.06 -21.81 30.01
C ASN A 6 -16.30 -22.78 29.08
N SER A 7 -15.51 -23.60 29.77
CA SER A 7 -14.76 -24.79 29.39
C SER A 7 -15.68 -25.94 28.94
N ASP A 8 -15.28 -26.64 27.89
CA ASP A 8 -14.84 -28.05 27.88
C ASP A 8 -15.93 -29.08 27.58
N GLY A 9 -15.64 -29.98 26.64
CA GLY A 9 -16.53 -31.07 26.25
C GLY A 9 -16.05 -31.80 25.00
N ASN A 10 -14.93 -32.53 25.15
CA ASN A 10 -14.37 -33.45 24.17
C ASN A 10 -15.30 -34.66 23.96
N HIS A 11 -15.83 -34.91 22.75
CA HIS A 11 -16.31 -36.23 22.33
C HIS A 11 -16.03 -36.50 20.85
N HIS A 12 -15.64 -37.74 20.61
CA HIS A 12 -15.03 -38.32 19.42
C HIS A 12 -15.99 -38.51 18.23
N PHE A 13 -15.37 -38.47 17.03
CA PHE A 13 -15.60 -39.29 15.82
C PHE A 13 -17.03 -39.75 15.45
N ALA A 14 -17.48 -39.36 14.26
CA ALA A 14 -18.14 -40.29 13.34
C ALA A 14 -17.95 -39.85 11.89
N SER A 15 -17.28 -40.71 11.13
CA SER A 15 -17.14 -40.71 9.68
C SER A 15 -18.50 -40.84 8.98
N LEU A 16 -18.75 -40.05 7.93
CA LEU A 16 -19.78 -40.35 6.95
C LEU A 16 -19.16 -40.43 5.55
N SER A 17 -18.93 -41.67 5.15
CA SER A 17 -18.64 -42.10 3.78
C SER A 17 -19.93 -42.09 2.96
N PHE A 18 -20.01 -41.26 1.92
CA PHE A 18 -21.02 -41.41 0.87
C PHE A 18 -20.39 -42.01 -0.38
N SER A 19 -20.80 -43.26 -0.63
CA SER A 19 -20.38 -44.10 -1.73
C SER A 19 -21.10 -43.69 -3.02
N ARG A 20 -20.33 -43.51 -4.10
CA ARG A 20 -20.80 -43.32 -5.48
C ARG A 20 -21.43 -44.62 -6.00
N LYS A 21 -22.53 -44.52 -6.75
CA LYS A 21 -22.80 -45.42 -7.88
C LYS A 21 -23.31 -44.65 -9.11
N PRO A 22 -22.98 -45.09 -10.33
CA PRO A 22 -23.19 -44.37 -11.58
C PRO A 22 -24.50 -44.76 -12.28
N LYS A 23 -24.97 -43.92 -13.22
CA LYS A 23 -25.88 -44.31 -14.31
C LYS A 23 -25.44 -43.64 -15.60
N GLU A 24 -24.99 -44.46 -16.56
CA GLU A 24 -24.92 -44.16 -18.01
C GLU A 24 -26.31 -44.51 -18.61
N SER A 25 -26.91 -43.84 -19.59
CA SER A 25 -26.56 -43.68 -21.03
C SER A 25 -27.83 -43.12 -21.77
N PRO A 26 -27.91 -42.92 -23.11
CA PRO A 26 -27.03 -42.20 -24.06
C PRO A 26 -27.78 -41.26 -25.09
N THR A 27 -26.99 -40.57 -25.94
CA THR A 27 -27.30 -39.92 -27.26
C THR A 27 -28.15 -38.62 -27.25
N LEU A 28 -27.93 -37.57 -28.06
CA LEU A 28 -27.51 -37.47 -29.47
C LEU A 28 -26.85 -36.11 -29.78
N ALA A 29 -25.89 -36.12 -30.70
CA ALA A 29 -25.14 -34.96 -31.20
C ALA A 29 -25.92 -34.11 -32.21
N LYS A 30 -25.66 -32.78 -32.22
CA LYS A 30 -25.64 -31.95 -33.44
C LYS A 30 -24.51 -30.93 -33.36
N SER A 31 -23.67 -30.95 -34.39
CA SER A 31 -22.54 -30.05 -34.62
C SER A 31 -22.98 -28.82 -35.42
N SER A 32 -22.33 -27.67 -35.22
CA SER A 32 -21.73 -26.87 -36.30
C SER A 32 -21.06 -25.59 -35.75
N LYS A 33 -19.75 -25.47 -36.04
CA LYS A 33 -18.98 -24.29 -36.56
C LYS A 33 -19.40 -22.89 -36.08
N SER A 34 -18.54 -21.91 -35.81
CA SER A 34 -17.09 -21.70 -35.78
C SER A 34 -16.96 -20.20 -35.49
N HIS A 35 -16.06 -19.73 -34.62
CA HIS A 35 -15.33 -18.45 -34.78
C HIS A 35 -14.35 -18.31 -33.60
N LEU A 36 -13.06 -18.42 -33.93
CA LEU A 36 -11.94 -18.12 -33.06
C LEU A 36 -11.90 -16.61 -32.79
N SER A 37 -12.15 -16.20 -31.55
CA SER A 37 -11.75 -14.89 -31.03
C SER A 37 -10.70 -15.12 -29.94
N ILE A 38 -9.43 -15.13 -30.35
CA ILE A 38 -8.27 -15.11 -29.46
C ILE A 38 -8.15 -13.69 -28.92
N PHE A 39 -8.83 -13.40 -27.82
CA PHE A 39 -8.50 -12.31 -26.91
C PHE A 39 -8.79 -12.81 -25.49
N SER A 40 -7.86 -13.61 -24.97
CA SER A 40 -7.81 -13.91 -23.55
C SER A 40 -7.44 -12.62 -22.82
N SER A 41 -8.38 -12.08 -22.05
CA SER A 41 -8.08 -11.05 -21.04
C SER A 41 -6.88 -11.50 -20.20
N PRO A 42 -5.99 -10.59 -19.75
CA PRO A 42 -4.93 -10.97 -18.83
C PRO A 42 -5.56 -11.71 -17.64
N PRO A 43 -4.98 -12.83 -17.17
CA PRO A 43 -5.56 -13.60 -16.10
C PRO A 43 -5.75 -12.67 -14.90
N LYS A 44 -7.00 -12.57 -14.42
CA LYS A 44 -7.30 -11.91 -13.15
C LYS A 44 -6.33 -12.51 -12.13
N SER A 45 -5.60 -11.64 -11.42
CA SER A 45 -4.79 -12.07 -10.28
C SER A 45 -5.65 -12.99 -9.41
N PRO A 46 -5.11 -14.13 -8.94
CA PRO A 46 -5.90 -15.08 -8.18
C PRO A 46 -6.57 -14.33 -7.03
N GLN A 47 -7.90 -14.34 -7.03
CA GLN A 47 -8.70 -13.50 -6.12
C GLN A 47 -8.44 -13.82 -4.66
N ASN A 48 -7.81 -14.97 -4.38
CA ASN A 48 -7.29 -15.36 -3.10
C ASN A 48 -5.81 -15.76 -3.25
N PRO A 49 -4.91 -15.29 -2.38
CA PRO A 49 -3.56 -15.83 -2.32
C PRO A 49 -3.63 -17.34 -2.02
N PRO A 50 -2.66 -18.14 -2.50
CA PRO A 50 -2.65 -19.58 -2.27
C PRO A 50 -2.71 -19.88 -0.77
N ASP A 51 -3.73 -20.63 -0.36
CA ASP A 51 -3.87 -21.08 1.02
C ASP A 51 -3.00 -22.33 1.23
N PHE A 52 -1.84 -22.13 1.84
CA PHE A 52 -0.91 -23.22 2.16
C PHE A 52 -1.48 -24.23 3.17
N SER A 53 -2.58 -23.90 3.86
CA SER A 53 -3.27 -24.85 4.75
C SER A 53 -4.12 -25.87 3.99
N GLU A 54 -4.39 -25.64 2.69
CA GLU A 54 -5.14 -26.54 1.82
C GLU A 54 -4.25 -27.45 0.97
N LEU A 55 -2.93 -27.47 1.21
CA LEU A 55 -2.03 -28.35 0.47
C LEU A 55 -2.45 -29.82 0.65
N PRO A 56 -2.65 -30.58 -0.45
CA PRO A 56 -3.04 -31.97 -0.32
C PRO A 56 -1.95 -32.79 0.40
N TYR A 57 -2.39 -33.79 1.16
CA TYR A 57 -1.55 -34.50 2.12
C TYR A 57 -0.31 -35.14 1.48
N ASP A 58 -0.43 -35.62 0.26
CA ASP A 58 0.67 -36.23 -0.51
C ASP A 58 1.79 -35.23 -0.83
N VAL A 59 1.46 -33.94 -1.02
CA VAL A 59 2.42 -32.86 -1.19
C VAL A 59 3.11 -32.56 0.13
N LEU A 60 2.35 -32.45 1.22
CA LEU A 60 2.90 -32.26 2.57
C LEU A 60 3.82 -33.42 2.97
N ALA A 61 3.45 -34.66 2.66
CA ALA A 61 4.25 -35.84 2.92
C ALA A 61 5.57 -35.82 2.12
N ARG A 62 5.54 -35.42 0.84
CA ARG A 62 6.75 -35.26 0.03
C ARG A 62 7.67 -34.16 0.56
N ILE A 63 7.12 -33.04 1.02
CA ILE A 63 7.89 -31.96 1.65
C ILE A 63 8.50 -32.43 2.98
N ALA A 64 7.75 -33.20 3.77
CA ALA A 64 8.17 -33.69 5.08
C ALA A 64 9.11 -34.91 5.01
N ALA A 65 9.13 -35.65 3.89
CA ALA A 65 9.91 -36.88 3.71
C ALA A 65 11.40 -36.79 4.09
N PRO A 66 12.15 -35.70 3.79
CA PRO A 66 13.55 -35.58 4.20
C PRO A 66 13.75 -35.16 5.66
N PHE A 67 12.70 -34.78 6.39
CA PHE A 67 12.81 -34.31 7.77
C PHE A 67 12.78 -35.48 8.76
N ALA A 68 13.80 -35.57 9.62
CA ALA A 68 13.71 -36.35 10.86
C ALA A 68 12.68 -35.72 11.82
N LEU A 69 12.05 -36.52 12.70
CA LEU A 69 11.05 -36.03 13.66
C LEU A 69 11.51 -34.79 14.48
N PRO A 70 12.75 -34.72 15.01
CA PRO A 70 13.23 -33.53 15.69
C PRO A 70 13.30 -32.31 14.76
N SER A 71 13.75 -32.49 13.51
CA SER A 71 13.86 -31.41 12.54
C SER A 71 12.49 -30.85 12.11
N LEU A 72 11.48 -31.70 11.95
CA LEU A 72 10.11 -31.28 11.65
C LEU A 72 9.48 -30.51 12.82
N LYS A 73 9.74 -30.95 14.07
CA LYS A 73 9.30 -30.27 15.29
C LYS A 73 9.93 -28.89 15.40
N THR A 74 11.23 -28.76 15.17
CA THR A 74 11.94 -27.48 15.17
C THR A 74 11.39 -26.55 14.10
N ALA A 75 11.19 -27.03 12.87
CA ALA A 75 10.57 -26.23 11.79
C ALA A 75 9.19 -25.70 12.20
N SER A 76 8.33 -26.55 12.77
CA SER A 76 7.00 -26.17 13.25
C SER A 76 7.06 -25.10 14.35
N LEU A 77 8.02 -25.21 15.28
CA LEU A 77 8.23 -24.23 16.34
C LEU A 77 8.72 -22.89 15.79
N VAL A 78 9.64 -22.90 14.82
CA VAL A 78 10.11 -21.67 14.14
C VAL A 78 8.95 -20.99 13.44
N CYS A 79 8.11 -21.72 12.69
CA CYS A 79 6.92 -21.16 12.04
C CYS A 79 5.94 -20.55 13.06
N ARG A 80 5.71 -21.21 14.19
CA ARG A 80 4.87 -20.68 15.27
C ARG A 80 5.46 -19.41 15.88
N ALA A 81 6.75 -19.43 16.24
CA ALA A 81 7.44 -18.28 16.80
C ALA A 81 7.41 -17.07 15.86
N TRP A 82 7.62 -17.28 14.56
CA TRP A 82 7.48 -16.22 13.55
C TRP A 82 6.05 -15.71 13.44
N ARG A 83 5.05 -16.60 13.45
CA ARG A 83 3.65 -16.19 13.46
C ARG A 83 3.37 -15.29 14.66
N ASP A 84 3.81 -15.68 15.86
CA ASP A 84 3.56 -14.94 17.09
C ASP A 84 4.31 -13.61 17.12
N ALA A 85 5.58 -13.58 16.68
CA ALA A 85 6.37 -12.36 16.57
C ALA A 85 5.75 -11.32 15.64
N LEU A 86 5.11 -11.76 14.55
CA LEU A 86 4.44 -10.88 13.59
C LEU A 86 3.01 -10.49 14.01
N LYS A 87 2.49 -10.97 15.15
CA LYS A 87 1.13 -10.67 15.61
C LYS A 87 0.85 -9.17 15.75
N PRO A 88 1.71 -8.33 16.36
CA PRO A 88 1.46 -6.90 16.48
C PRO A 88 1.34 -6.21 15.11
N LEU A 89 2.15 -6.60 14.14
CA LEU A 89 2.09 -6.03 12.78
C LEU A 89 0.78 -6.38 12.07
N ARG A 90 0.30 -7.62 12.21
CA ARG A 90 -1.02 -8.01 11.66
C ARG A 90 -2.15 -7.25 12.33
N GLU A 91 -2.12 -7.11 13.66
CA GLU A 91 -3.09 -6.30 14.38
C GLU A 91 -3.06 -4.84 13.92
N ALA A 92 -1.87 -4.27 13.71
CA ALA A 92 -1.71 -2.91 13.22
C ALA A 92 -2.41 -2.71 11.86
N MET A 93 -2.28 -3.68 10.96
CA MET A 93 -2.94 -3.65 9.65
C MET A 93 -4.46 -3.78 9.74
N VAL A 94 -4.97 -4.57 10.70
CA VAL A 94 -6.42 -4.63 10.97
C VAL A 94 -6.92 -3.27 11.44
N PHE A 95 -6.22 -2.62 12.37
CA PHE A 95 -6.57 -1.27 12.82
C PHE A 95 -6.49 -0.23 11.70
N LEU A 96 -5.47 -0.27 10.86
CA LEU A 96 -5.35 0.60 9.69
C LEU A 96 -6.55 0.44 8.75
N LYS A 97 -6.95 -0.81 8.47
CA LYS A 97 -8.09 -1.13 7.60
C LYS A 97 -9.40 -0.58 8.18
N TRP A 98 -9.65 -0.79 9.47
CA TRP A 98 -10.84 -0.25 10.13
C TRP A 98 -10.81 1.27 10.24
N GLY A 99 -9.65 1.87 10.53
CA GLY A 99 -9.46 3.31 10.54
C GLY A 99 -9.82 3.94 9.20
N LYS A 100 -9.36 3.37 8.08
CA LYS A 100 -9.74 3.83 6.73
C LYS A 100 -11.23 3.66 6.43
N ARG A 101 -11.88 2.60 6.93
CA ARG A 101 -13.33 2.41 6.81
C ARG A 101 -14.10 3.49 7.56
N TYR A 102 -13.73 3.78 8.81
CA TYR A 102 -14.33 4.87 9.58
C TYR A 102 -14.04 6.25 8.98
N LYS A 103 -12.83 6.49 8.44
CA LYS A 103 -12.47 7.76 7.79
C LYS A 103 -13.36 8.04 6.58
N ASN A 104 -13.59 7.02 5.75
CA ASN A 104 -14.26 7.18 4.45
C ASN A 104 -15.73 6.75 4.44
N GLY A 105 -16.26 6.20 5.53
CA GLY A 105 -17.62 5.66 5.59
C GLY A 105 -17.85 4.44 4.68
N ARG A 106 -16.87 3.53 4.56
CA ARG A 106 -16.94 2.36 3.67
C ARG A 106 -17.25 1.06 4.43
N GLY A 107 -17.88 0.10 3.73
CA GLY A 107 -18.10 -1.26 4.26
C GLY A 107 -19.20 -1.34 5.31
N GLY A 108 -20.32 -0.63 5.10
CA GLY A 108 -21.48 -0.66 6.00
C GLY A 108 -21.35 0.19 7.26
N VAL A 109 -20.32 1.04 7.33
CA VAL A 109 -20.01 1.88 8.50
C VAL A 109 -20.13 3.35 8.13
N LYS A 110 -20.80 4.15 8.97
CA LYS A 110 -20.87 5.61 8.79
C LYS A 110 -19.51 6.25 9.06
N ALA A 111 -19.18 7.30 8.31
CA ALA A 111 -17.94 8.04 8.51
C ALA A 111 -17.88 8.62 9.93
N ASN A 112 -16.75 8.43 10.61
CA ASN A 112 -16.54 8.87 11.98
C ASN A 112 -15.04 9.11 12.25
N SER A 113 -14.66 10.38 12.33
CA SER A 113 -13.27 10.79 12.53
C SER A 113 -12.68 10.35 13.88
N LYS A 114 -13.48 10.35 14.96
CA LYS A 114 -13.03 9.91 16.29
C LYS A 114 -12.70 8.42 16.33
N LYS A 115 -13.59 7.58 15.76
CA LYS A 115 -13.34 6.13 15.65
C LYS A 115 -12.19 5.81 14.70
N ALA A 116 -12.06 6.58 13.61
CA ALA A 116 -10.92 6.46 12.70
C ALA A 116 -9.61 6.75 13.43
N LEU A 117 -9.57 7.86 14.18
CA LEU A 117 -8.41 8.25 14.97
C LEU A 117 -8.03 7.19 16.00
N ASP A 118 -8.98 6.69 16.79
CA ASP A 118 -8.74 5.61 17.76
C ASP A 118 -8.13 4.36 17.09
N CYS A 119 -8.63 3.96 15.92
CA CYS A 119 -8.04 2.87 15.16
C CYS A 119 -6.61 3.21 14.72
N PHE A 120 -6.37 4.39 14.17
CA PHE A 120 -5.03 4.77 13.73
C PHE A 120 -4.03 4.85 14.89
N LEU A 121 -4.44 5.36 16.06
CA LEU A 121 -3.61 5.36 17.27
C LEU A 121 -3.26 3.93 17.72
N LYS A 122 -4.22 3.00 17.71
CA LYS A 122 -3.98 1.58 18.03
C LYS A 122 -3.05 0.90 17.04
N GLY A 123 -3.11 1.28 15.76
CA GLY A 123 -2.20 0.81 14.72
C GLY A 123 -0.79 1.40 14.85
N ALA A 124 -0.70 2.70 15.15
CA ALA A 124 0.56 3.40 15.38
C ALA A 124 1.30 2.86 16.61
N ALA A 125 0.58 2.54 17.70
CA ALA A 125 1.13 1.89 18.89
C ALA A 125 1.76 0.51 18.62
N ARG A 126 1.46 -0.10 17.46
CA ARG A 126 2.03 -1.38 16.99
C ARG A 126 3.08 -1.19 15.90
N GLY A 127 3.55 0.04 15.69
CA GLY A 127 4.61 0.39 14.74
C GLY A 127 4.15 0.63 13.31
N SER A 128 2.84 0.73 13.03
CA SER A 128 2.39 1.05 11.66
C SER A 128 2.61 2.52 11.34
N THR A 129 3.61 2.81 10.49
CA THR A 129 3.88 4.16 9.99
C THR A 129 2.72 4.72 9.16
N LEU A 130 2.05 3.88 8.39
CA LEU A 130 0.84 4.24 7.64
C LEU A 130 -0.25 4.76 8.58
N ALA A 131 -0.43 4.11 9.73
CA ALA A 131 -1.39 4.54 10.73
C ALA A 131 -0.95 5.85 11.41
N MET A 132 0.35 6.06 11.63
CA MET A 132 0.89 7.34 12.13
C MET A 132 0.59 8.48 11.15
N VAL A 133 0.82 8.28 9.85
CA VAL A 133 0.51 9.27 8.81
C VAL A 133 -1.00 9.56 8.77
N ASP A 134 -1.84 8.53 8.80
CA ASP A 134 -3.29 8.72 8.80
C ASP A 134 -3.79 9.41 10.09
N ALA A 135 -3.20 9.12 11.26
CA ALA A 135 -3.47 9.84 12.51
C ALA A 135 -3.08 11.32 12.39
N GLY A 136 -1.89 11.60 11.86
CA GLY A 136 -1.41 12.97 11.62
C GLY A 136 -2.36 13.75 10.71
N SER A 137 -2.90 13.11 9.68
CA SER A 137 -3.91 13.69 8.77
C SER A 137 -5.22 14.03 9.48
N ILE A 138 -5.66 13.19 10.42
CA ILE A 138 -6.87 13.46 11.19
C ILE A 138 -6.66 14.62 12.17
N TYR A 139 -5.55 14.64 12.91
CA TYR A 139 -5.22 15.75 13.82
C TYR A 139 -5.13 17.08 13.08
N TRP A 140 -4.48 17.07 11.91
CA TRP A 140 -4.40 18.24 11.04
C TRP A 140 -5.79 18.77 10.66
N GLY A 141 -6.69 17.87 10.24
CA GLY A 141 -8.08 18.23 9.90
C GLY A 141 -8.91 18.73 11.09
N MET A 142 -8.53 18.36 12.32
CA MET A 142 -9.14 18.86 13.56
C MET A 142 -8.57 20.23 14.00
N GLY A 143 -7.61 20.79 13.29
CA GLY A 143 -6.90 22.02 13.68
C GLY A 143 -5.80 21.81 14.72
N LYS A 144 -5.55 20.56 15.13
CA LYS A 144 -4.52 20.12 16.08
C LYS A 144 -3.19 19.90 15.36
N LYS A 145 -2.60 20.99 14.86
CA LYS A 145 -1.48 20.93 13.92
C LYS A 145 -0.22 20.37 14.56
N GLU A 146 0.02 20.70 15.82
CA GLU A 146 1.19 20.29 16.60
C GLU A 146 1.20 18.77 16.79
N GLU A 147 0.07 18.17 17.18
CA GLU A 147 -0.08 16.71 17.27
C GLU A 147 0.07 16.07 15.88
N GLY A 148 -0.49 16.68 14.84
CA GLY A 148 -0.34 16.21 13.47
C GLY A 148 1.11 16.14 13.02
N ILE A 149 1.87 17.20 13.28
CA ILE A 149 3.31 17.30 12.98
C ILE A 149 4.10 16.25 13.76
N ALA A 150 3.78 16.03 15.04
CA ALA A 150 4.46 15.03 15.86
C ALA A 150 4.31 13.61 15.27
N TRP A 151 3.11 13.26 14.81
CA TRP A 151 2.88 11.96 14.16
C TRP A 151 3.59 11.84 12.81
N TYR A 152 3.59 12.89 11.98
CA TYR A 152 4.36 12.88 10.74
C TYR A 152 5.85 12.77 10.98
N ARG A 153 6.38 13.42 12.01
CA ARG A 153 7.79 13.32 12.40
C ARG A 153 8.15 11.89 12.79
N LEU A 154 7.36 11.26 13.65
CA LEU A 154 7.60 9.88 14.05
C LEU A 154 7.57 8.92 12.84
N ALA A 155 6.60 9.09 11.93
CA ALA A 155 6.54 8.29 10.71
C ALA A 155 7.76 8.52 9.81
N ALA A 156 8.18 9.79 9.66
CA ALA A 156 9.33 10.17 8.84
C ALA A 156 10.65 9.59 9.36
N GLU A 157 10.86 9.61 10.68
CA GLU A 157 12.02 9.04 11.37
C GLU A 157 12.09 7.50 11.21
N LEU A 158 10.93 6.84 11.10
CA LEU A 158 10.82 5.41 10.78
C LEU A 158 10.95 5.09 9.27
N GLY A 159 11.26 6.09 8.44
CA GLY A 159 11.48 5.93 7.01
C GLY A 159 10.21 5.95 6.14
N ASP A 160 9.07 6.41 6.66
CA ASP A 160 7.85 6.53 5.86
C ASP A 160 7.90 7.77 4.96
N HIS A 161 8.05 7.56 3.65
CA HIS A 161 8.17 8.64 2.67
C HIS A 161 6.92 9.53 2.56
N THR A 162 5.73 9.01 2.91
CA THR A 162 4.51 9.83 2.98
C THR A 162 4.58 10.75 4.20
N GLY A 163 5.03 10.21 5.34
CA GLY A 163 5.33 10.95 6.56
C GLY A 163 6.35 12.06 6.31
N GLN A 164 7.47 11.74 5.66
CA GLN A 164 8.51 12.70 5.28
C GLN A 164 7.94 13.83 4.40
N CYS A 165 7.17 13.49 3.36
CA CYS A 165 6.55 14.46 2.48
C CYS A 165 5.55 15.37 3.23
N ASN A 166 4.70 14.80 4.08
CA ASN A 166 3.70 15.57 4.83
C ASN A 166 4.38 16.47 5.89
N LEU A 167 5.41 15.96 6.57
CA LEU A 167 6.19 16.74 7.53
C LEU A 167 6.84 17.95 6.87
N ALA A 168 7.45 17.75 5.68
CA ALA A 168 8.03 18.85 4.91
C ALA A 168 6.99 19.92 4.57
N ILE A 169 5.80 19.53 4.11
CA ILE A 169 4.69 20.46 3.83
C ILE A 169 4.30 21.23 5.10
N CYS A 170 4.20 20.57 6.25
CA CYS A 170 3.92 21.24 7.51
C CYS A 170 5.01 22.25 7.89
N TYR A 171 6.28 21.92 7.71
CA TYR A 171 7.41 22.80 8.00
C TYR A 171 7.49 24.02 7.09
N PHE A 172 7.11 23.86 5.83
CA PHE A 172 6.92 24.97 4.91
C PHE A 172 5.80 25.93 5.34
N GLN A 173 4.75 25.42 5.98
CA GLN A 173 3.60 26.19 6.45
C GLN A 173 3.74 26.71 7.89
N ALA A 174 4.76 26.29 8.63
CA ALA A 174 5.00 26.72 9.99
C ALA A 174 5.47 28.18 10.08
N TYR A 175 5.30 28.80 11.25
CA TYR A 175 5.83 30.12 11.57
C TYR A 175 6.66 30.07 12.87
N PRO A 176 7.97 30.36 12.83
CA PRO A 176 8.78 30.63 11.64
C PRO A 176 8.87 29.38 10.74
N SER A 177 9.04 29.60 9.43
CA SER A 177 9.12 28.51 8.46
C SER A 177 10.42 27.72 8.65
N LYS A 178 10.32 26.38 8.62
CA LYS A 178 11.45 25.47 8.73
C LYS A 178 11.90 24.96 7.36
N THR A 179 12.12 25.88 6.43
CA THR A 179 12.35 25.61 5.00
C THR A 179 13.50 24.62 4.77
N ARG A 180 14.64 24.80 5.46
CA ARG A 180 15.82 23.93 5.30
C ARG A 180 15.54 22.49 5.75
N GLU A 181 14.87 22.32 6.90
CA GLU A 181 14.45 20.99 7.38
C GLU A 181 13.45 20.35 6.40
N ALA A 182 12.48 21.13 5.90
CA ALA A 182 11.49 20.66 4.95
C ALA A 182 12.11 20.11 3.67
N ILE A 183 13.09 20.83 3.11
CA ILE A 183 13.84 20.42 1.92
C ILE A 183 14.59 19.12 2.17
N GLY A 184 15.23 18.96 3.34
CA GLY A 184 15.93 17.72 3.70
C GLY A 184 15.01 16.50 3.64
N TRP A 185 13.83 16.59 4.24
CA TRP A 185 12.82 15.52 4.19
C TRP A 185 12.27 15.28 2.78
N LEU A 186 12.07 16.34 1.98
CA LEU A 186 11.66 16.19 0.58
C LEU A 186 12.70 15.46 -0.25
N TYR A 187 13.99 15.76 -0.08
CA TYR A 187 15.05 15.05 -0.80
C TYR A 187 15.03 13.57 -0.47
N GLN A 188 15.00 13.20 0.81
CA GLN A 188 14.95 11.80 1.24
C GLN A 188 13.78 11.05 0.61
N ALA A 189 12.56 11.59 0.70
CA ALA A 189 11.38 10.98 0.11
C ALA A 189 11.45 10.92 -1.44
N SER A 190 11.99 11.96 -2.07
CA SER A 190 12.09 12.04 -3.54
C SER A 190 13.07 11.03 -4.11
N PHE A 191 14.23 10.85 -3.46
CA PHE A 191 15.23 9.85 -3.83
C PHE A 191 14.73 8.41 -3.64
N ALA A 192 13.87 8.19 -2.65
CA ALA A 192 13.19 6.91 -2.46
C ALA A 192 12.03 6.65 -3.44
N GLY A 193 11.80 7.54 -4.41
CA GLY A 193 10.77 7.37 -5.43
C GLY A 193 9.38 7.86 -5.02
N HIS A 194 9.22 8.58 -3.90
CA HIS A 194 7.92 9.08 -3.48
C HIS A 194 7.45 10.21 -4.39
N VAL A 195 6.54 9.88 -5.29
CA VAL A 195 6.05 10.70 -6.40
C VAL A 195 5.58 12.10 -5.98
N ARG A 196 4.81 12.22 -4.88
CA ARG A 196 4.36 13.53 -4.40
C ARG A 196 5.52 14.36 -3.85
N ALA A 197 6.53 13.72 -3.25
CA ALA A 197 7.70 14.45 -2.74
C ALA A 197 8.56 14.99 -3.90
N GLN A 198 8.74 14.19 -4.95
CA GLN A 198 9.44 14.61 -6.18
C GLN A 198 8.79 15.86 -6.79
N TYR A 199 7.46 15.88 -6.87
CA TYR A 199 6.72 17.06 -7.32
C TYR A 199 6.91 18.28 -6.41
N GLN A 200 6.88 18.10 -5.08
CA GLN A 200 7.09 19.21 -4.14
C GLN A 200 8.53 19.73 -4.19
N LEU A 201 9.51 18.87 -4.41
CA LEU A 201 10.92 19.26 -4.59
C LEU A 201 11.09 20.05 -5.89
N ALA A 202 10.47 19.60 -6.98
CA ALA A 202 10.44 20.31 -8.25
C ALA A 202 9.85 21.73 -8.10
N LEU A 203 8.75 21.87 -7.34
CA LEU A 203 8.18 23.18 -7.03
C LEU A 203 9.17 24.08 -6.28
N CYS A 204 9.92 23.53 -5.33
CA CYS A 204 10.91 24.32 -4.58
C CYS A 204 12.03 24.84 -5.49
N LEU A 205 12.54 23.99 -6.39
CA LEU A 205 13.56 24.37 -7.38
C LEU A 205 13.02 25.34 -8.44
N HIS A 206 11.76 25.18 -8.86
CA HIS A 206 11.13 26.07 -9.81
C HIS A 206 10.92 27.47 -9.23
N GLN A 207 10.56 27.57 -7.94
CA GLN A 207 10.23 28.84 -7.28
C GLN A 207 11.41 29.47 -6.50
N GLY A 208 12.54 28.79 -6.40
CA GLY A 208 13.64 29.21 -5.52
C GLY A 208 13.28 29.18 -4.03
N ARG A 209 12.37 28.29 -3.62
CA ARG A 209 11.86 28.23 -2.24
C ARG A 209 12.83 27.50 -1.32
N GLY A 210 13.77 28.23 -0.72
CA GLY A 210 14.79 27.70 0.18
C GLY A 210 15.89 26.88 -0.51
N LEU A 211 15.83 26.78 -1.83
CA LEU A 211 16.87 26.31 -2.72
C LEU A 211 17.14 27.41 -3.75
N GLU A 212 18.32 27.39 -4.36
CA GLU A 212 18.57 28.19 -5.55
C GLU A 212 17.61 27.76 -6.67
N GLN A 213 17.10 28.72 -7.43
CA GLN A 213 16.16 28.44 -8.51
C GLN A 213 16.90 27.72 -9.64
N SER A 214 16.36 26.58 -10.07
CA SER A 214 16.91 25.80 -11.19
C SER A 214 15.77 25.17 -11.99
N LEU A 215 15.39 25.82 -13.08
CA LEU A 215 14.32 25.34 -13.96
C LEU A 215 14.68 24.00 -14.64
N PRO A 216 15.92 23.77 -15.12
CA PRO A 216 16.30 22.48 -15.69
C PRO A 216 16.24 21.34 -14.66
N GLU A 217 16.60 21.58 -13.40
CA GLU A 217 16.45 20.57 -12.34
C GLU A 217 15.00 20.34 -11.94
N ALA A 218 14.21 21.42 -11.83
CA ALA A 218 12.78 21.31 -11.58
C ALA A 218 12.09 20.47 -12.66
N ALA A 219 12.38 20.71 -13.94
CA ALA A 219 11.84 19.95 -15.05
C ALA A 219 12.19 18.45 -14.96
N ARG A 220 13.41 18.09 -14.56
CA ARG A 220 13.82 16.69 -14.33
C ARG A 220 13.01 16.04 -13.20
N TRP A 221 12.80 16.74 -12.10
CA TRP A 221 12.01 16.21 -10.98
C TRP A 221 10.50 16.14 -11.30
N TYR A 222 9.96 17.10 -12.04
CA TYR A 222 8.59 17.02 -12.56
C TYR A 222 8.42 15.81 -13.48
N LEU A 223 9.36 15.55 -14.39
CA LEU A 223 9.30 14.40 -15.28
C LEU A 223 9.27 13.09 -14.49
N ARG A 224 10.13 12.92 -13.47
CA ARG A 224 10.11 11.73 -12.60
C ARG A 224 8.76 11.55 -11.89
N ALA A 225 8.19 12.63 -11.36
CA ALA A 225 6.87 12.57 -10.73
C ALA A 225 5.75 12.26 -11.74
N ALA A 226 5.87 12.74 -12.99
CA ALA A 226 4.95 12.46 -14.08
C ALA A 226 5.02 10.99 -14.54
N GLU A 227 6.22 10.43 -14.67
CA GLU A 227 6.45 8.99 -14.90
C GLU A 227 5.82 8.14 -13.79
N GLY A 228 5.85 8.64 -12.54
CA GLY A 228 5.14 8.07 -11.39
C GLY A 228 3.62 8.29 -11.36
N GLY A 229 3.04 8.90 -12.41
CA GLY A 229 1.59 9.10 -12.55
C GLY A 229 1.03 10.33 -11.83
N TYR A 230 1.85 11.29 -11.40
CA TYR A 230 1.35 12.51 -10.77
C TYR A 230 0.82 13.51 -11.81
N VAL A 231 -0.50 13.64 -11.89
CA VAL A 231 -1.18 14.46 -12.90
C VAL A 231 -0.69 15.92 -12.93
N HIS A 232 -0.51 16.55 -11.76
CA HIS A 232 0.01 17.93 -11.72
C HIS A 232 1.46 18.03 -12.20
N ALA A 233 2.25 16.96 -12.02
CA ALA A 233 3.61 16.93 -12.55
C ALA A 233 3.61 16.80 -14.06
N MET A 234 2.69 16.02 -14.66
CA MET A 234 2.55 15.93 -16.12
C MET A 234 2.27 17.31 -16.75
N TYR A 235 1.37 18.07 -16.12
CA TYR A 235 1.06 19.44 -16.55
C TYR A 235 2.28 20.36 -16.46
N ASN A 236 2.94 20.42 -15.29
CA ASN A 236 4.11 21.28 -15.10
C ASN A 236 5.30 20.85 -15.96
N THR A 237 5.47 19.55 -16.19
CA THR A 237 6.44 19.01 -17.13
C THR A 237 6.17 19.60 -18.51
N SER A 238 4.94 19.43 -19.03
CA SER A 238 4.56 19.95 -20.35
C SER A 238 4.82 21.45 -20.50
N LEU A 239 4.52 22.25 -19.47
CA LEU A 239 4.81 23.68 -19.45
C LEU A 239 6.31 23.98 -19.52
N CYS A 240 7.13 23.33 -18.69
CA CYS A 240 8.58 23.55 -18.71
C CYS A 240 9.20 23.23 -20.08
N TYR A 241 8.69 22.23 -20.81
CA TYR A 241 9.18 21.93 -22.16
C TYR A 241 8.69 22.90 -23.22
N LEU A 242 7.42 23.35 -23.15
CA LEU A 242 6.89 24.36 -24.06
C LEU A 242 7.63 25.70 -23.93
N MET A 243 8.05 26.04 -22.70
CA MET A 243 8.77 27.28 -22.41
C MET A 243 10.30 27.16 -22.61
N GLY A 244 10.81 25.99 -23.03
CA GLY A 244 12.25 25.77 -23.24
C GLY A 244 13.07 25.67 -21.95
N GLU A 245 12.43 25.60 -20.79
CA GLU A 245 13.06 25.58 -19.47
C GLU A 245 13.77 24.25 -19.15
N ALA A 246 13.41 23.19 -19.87
CA ALA A 246 13.89 21.83 -19.64
C ALA A 246 15.16 21.45 -20.41
N GLY A 247 15.68 22.35 -21.28
CA GLY A 247 16.75 22.04 -22.23
C GLY A 247 16.28 21.17 -23.42
N GLU A 248 17.12 21.00 -24.44
CA GLU A 248 16.74 20.40 -25.74
C GLU A 248 16.36 18.90 -25.72
N ILE A 249 16.60 18.15 -24.62
CA ILE A 249 16.75 16.69 -24.72
C ILE A 249 15.45 15.87 -24.56
N ALA A 250 14.30 16.40 -24.15
CA ALA A 250 13.22 15.52 -23.69
C ALA A 250 11.77 15.79 -24.15
N ALA A 251 11.54 16.58 -25.21
CA ALA A 251 10.18 16.75 -25.77
C ALA A 251 9.53 15.40 -26.20
N ALA A 252 10.33 14.49 -26.77
CA ALA A 252 9.86 13.15 -27.17
C ALA A 252 9.49 12.26 -25.96
N GLN A 253 10.27 12.34 -24.88
CA GLN A 253 10.04 11.54 -23.66
C GLN A 253 8.75 11.97 -22.96
N VAL A 254 8.47 13.28 -22.92
CA VAL A 254 7.24 13.84 -22.34
C VAL A 254 6.02 13.39 -23.11
N LYS A 255 6.07 13.45 -24.46
CA LYS A 255 4.98 12.96 -25.31
C LYS A 255 4.70 11.48 -25.04
N ASN A 256 5.74 10.65 -24.91
CA ASN A 256 5.58 9.23 -24.61
C ASN A 256 4.95 8.98 -23.22
N VAL A 257 5.39 9.67 -22.18
CA VAL A 257 4.82 9.55 -20.82
C VAL A 257 3.33 9.93 -20.81
N ILE A 258 2.96 11.02 -21.49
CA ILE A 258 1.56 11.45 -21.59
C ILE A 258 0.72 10.44 -22.37
N LEU A 259 1.23 9.95 -23.50
CA LEU A 259 0.51 8.97 -24.34
C LEU A 259 0.33 7.63 -23.65
N GLN A 260 1.35 7.11 -22.96
CA GLN A 260 1.25 5.85 -22.21
C GLN A 260 0.15 5.93 -21.15
N GLN A 261 0.05 7.04 -20.43
CA GLN A 261 -0.93 7.17 -19.34
C GLN A 261 -2.34 7.44 -19.86
N LEU A 262 -2.50 8.14 -20.98
CA LEU A 262 -3.80 8.28 -21.65
C LEU A 262 -4.32 6.95 -22.24
N SER A 263 -3.43 6.06 -22.65
CA SER A 263 -3.81 4.73 -23.14
C SER A 263 -4.19 3.74 -22.02
N ALA A 264 -3.88 4.06 -20.77
CA ALA A 264 -4.12 3.22 -19.61
C ALA A 264 -5.43 3.54 -18.84
N THR A 265 -6.15 4.60 -19.25
CA THR A 265 -7.44 5.03 -18.67
C THR A 265 -8.61 4.64 -19.56
#